data_AF-A0A167ELQ4-F1
#
_entry.id   AF-A0A167ELQ4-F1
#
_cell.length_a   1.000
_cell.length_b   1.000
_cell.length_c   1.000
_cell.angle_alpha   90.00
_cell.angle_beta   90.00
_cell.angle_gamma   90.00
#
_symmetry.space_group_name_H-M   'P 1'
#
loop_
_entity.id
_entity.type
_entity.pdbx_description
1 polymer ?
#
loop_
_entity_poly.entity_id
_entity_poly.type
_entity_poly.pdbx_seq_one_letter_code
_entity_poly.pdbx_strand_id
1 'polypeptide(L)'
;MAPEMHRGRAYGEQVDWWALGVVFYECVYGQIPFNGKRREDMVRSMLSGPQYDTTLVSIDCNSAIAQFLEFYPCQRIRDSSDVFKLPYFKGYTSASLHQMYRDHKNGAFKVPDHDFFGLTRKYDQRAVLALEYQNWSSRKDKRRSEKSNRATKLMNTIAGYGGKLNGYFRHPHRPLADVPTTDTQLFKTYVHSHSTDSDETLQNDDLCTL
;
A
#
# COMPACT_ATOMS: atom_id res chain seq x y z
N MET A 1 -6.10 1.28 5.84
CA MET A 1 -7.53 1.11 5.48
C MET A 1 -8.16 0.17 6.48
N ALA A 2 -9.38 0.46 6.92
CA ALA A 2 -10.11 -0.38 7.86
C ALA A 2 -10.59 -1.69 7.18
N PRO A 3 -10.82 -2.79 7.94
CA PRO A 3 -11.26 -4.07 7.37
C PRO A 3 -12.55 -4.00 6.56
N GLU A 4 -13.52 -3.21 7.02
CA GLU A 4 -14.83 -3.02 6.39
C GLU A 4 -14.74 -2.37 5.00
N MET A 5 -13.75 -1.48 4.79
CA MET A 5 -13.49 -0.85 3.49
C MET A 5 -12.98 -1.86 2.46
N HIS A 6 -12.18 -2.84 2.90
CA HIS A 6 -11.71 -3.91 2.00
C HIS A 6 -12.84 -4.84 1.57
N ARG A 7 -13.91 -4.91 2.37
CA ARG A 7 -15.11 -5.71 2.08
C ARG A 7 -16.11 -4.97 1.18
N GLY A 8 -15.86 -3.71 0.83
CA GLY A 8 -16.78 -2.90 0.02
C GLY A 8 -18.12 -2.59 0.69
N ARG A 9 -18.19 -2.70 2.03
CA ARG A 9 -19.41 -2.40 2.80
C ARG A 9 -19.53 -0.90 3.01
N ALA A 10 -20.75 -0.44 3.28
CA ALA A 10 -20.98 0.91 3.80
C ALA A 10 -20.16 1.09 5.09
N TYR A 11 -19.51 2.25 5.22
CA TYR A 11 -18.64 2.57 6.33
C TYR A 11 -19.06 3.90 6.96
N GLY A 12 -18.89 4.00 8.28
CA GLY A 12 -19.16 5.22 9.05
C GLY A 12 -17.88 5.79 9.65
N GLU A 13 -18.03 6.65 10.66
CA GLU A 13 -16.93 7.28 11.40
C GLU A 13 -15.94 6.29 12.05
N GLN A 14 -16.32 5.01 12.21
CA GLN A 14 -15.49 3.97 12.81
C GLN A 14 -14.19 3.71 12.04
N VAL A 15 -14.15 4.03 10.74
CA VAL A 15 -12.93 3.89 9.93
C VAL A 15 -11.82 4.87 10.36
N ASP A 16 -12.21 6.04 10.88
CA ASP A 16 -11.26 7.05 11.36
C ASP A 16 -10.66 6.60 12.69
N TRP A 17 -11.46 5.98 13.57
CA TRP A 17 -10.97 5.37 14.79
C TRP A 17 -9.98 4.23 14.53
N TRP A 18 -10.21 3.42 13.48
CA TRP A 18 -9.23 2.44 13.04
C TRP A 18 -7.94 3.10 12.57
N ALA A 19 -8.04 4.14 11.72
CA ALA A 19 -6.87 4.86 11.23
C ALA A 19 -6.06 5.48 12.39
N LEU A 20 -6.74 6.03 13.40
CA LEU A 20 -6.11 6.53 14.62
C LEU A 20 -5.38 5.42 15.37
N GLY A 21 -5.98 4.22 15.49
CA GLY A 21 -5.33 3.05 16.08
C GLY A 21 -4.05 2.62 15.35
N VAL A 22 -4.06 2.66 14.02
CA VAL A 22 -2.88 2.33 13.20
C VAL A 22 -1.74 3.33 13.46
N VAL A 23 -2.06 4.63 13.46
CA VAL A 23 -1.07 5.68 13.78
C VAL A 23 -0.59 5.57 15.21
N PHE A 24 -1.49 5.29 16.16
CA PHE A 24 -1.12 5.14 17.56
C PHE A 24 -0.17 3.95 17.75
N TYR A 25 -0.46 2.80 17.14
CA TYR A 25 0.45 1.65 17.14
C TYR A 25 1.82 2.04 16.54
N GLU A 26 1.83 2.72 15.40
CA GLU A 26 3.07 3.11 14.73
C GLU A 26 3.90 4.11 15.55
N CYS A 27 3.27 5.03 16.28
CA CYS A 27 3.96 5.94 17.19
C CYS A 27 4.63 5.20 18.37
N VAL A 28 4.00 4.14 18.87
CA VAL A 28 4.49 3.38 20.03
C VAL A 28 5.56 2.36 19.63
N TYR A 29 5.32 1.61 18.55
CA TYR A 29 6.17 0.51 18.11
C TYR A 29 7.14 0.88 16.98
N GLY A 30 6.99 2.06 16.39
CA GLY A 30 7.79 2.50 15.25
C GLY A 30 7.56 1.68 13.98
N GLN A 31 6.51 0.88 13.88
CA GLN A 31 6.19 0.03 12.73
C GLN A 31 4.69 -0.05 12.49
N ILE A 32 4.27 -0.32 11.25
CA ILE A 32 2.86 -0.46 10.89
C ILE A 32 2.35 -1.82 11.39
N PRO A 33 1.19 -1.89 12.07
CA PRO A 33 0.67 -3.12 12.67
C PRO A 33 0.32 -4.20 11.63
N PHE A 34 -0.14 -3.80 10.44
CA PHE A 34 -0.57 -4.70 9.38
C PHE A 34 0.25 -4.45 8.12
N ASN A 35 1.10 -5.39 7.75
CA ASN A 35 1.95 -5.27 6.57
C ASN A 35 1.97 -6.58 5.77
N GLY A 36 1.97 -6.46 4.45
CA GLY A 36 1.98 -7.60 3.54
C GLY A 36 2.38 -7.18 2.14
N LYS A 37 3.12 -8.04 1.43
CA LYS A 37 3.56 -7.76 0.05
C LYS A 37 2.38 -7.77 -0.93
N ARG A 38 1.37 -8.59 -0.66
CA ARG A 38 0.12 -8.67 -1.42
C ARG A 38 -1.04 -8.24 -0.54
N ARG A 39 -2.13 -7.77 -1.17
CA ARG A 39 -3.38 -7.40 -0.50
C ARG A 39 -3.90 -8.54 0.40
N GLU A 40 -3.86 -9.78 -0.08
CA GLU A 40 -4.30 -10.95 0.67
C GLU A 40 -3.47 -11.16 1.95
N ASP A 41 -2.16 -10.93 1.90
CA ASP A 41 -1.28 -11.07 3.07
C ASP A 41 -1.58 -10.00 4.11
N MET A 42 -1.85 -8.77 3.66
CA MET A 42 -2.26 -7.66 4.52
C MET A 42 -3.61 -7.94 5.21
N VAL A 43 -4.60 -8.45 4.47
CA VAL A 43 -5.91 -8.81 5.05
C VAL A 43 -5.75 -9.97 6.03
N ARG A 44 -4.92 -10.98 5.73
CA ARG A 44 -4.60 -12.06 6.69
C ARG A 44 -3.95 -11.50 7.96
N SER A 45 -3.05 -10.52 7.84
CA SER A 45 -2.45 -9.84 8.99
C SER A 45 -3.47 -9.03 9.81
N MET A 46 -4.48 -8.43 9.18
CA MET A 46 -5.57 -7.77 9.90
C MET A 46 -6.40 -8.77 10.71
N LEU A 47 -6.68 -9.94 10.13
CA LEU A 47 -7.44 -11.00 10.81
C LEU A 47 -6.66 -11.64 11.96
N SER A 48 -5.33 -11.73 11.87
CA SER A 48 -4.50 -12.23 12.98
C SER A 48 -4.36 -11.22 14.11
N GLY A 49 -4.67 -9.94 13.86
CA GLY A 49 -4.44 -8.85 14.78
C GLY A 49 -2.97 -8.40 14.83
N PRO A 50 -2.73 -7.24 15.45
CA PRO A 50 -1.39 -6.69 15.65
C PRO A 50 -0.63 -7.43 16.77
N GLN A 51 0.70 -7.37 16.73
CA GLN A 51 1.56 -7.94 17.77
C GLN A 51 1.82 -6.92 18.87
N TYR A 52 1.64 -7.32 20.12
CA TYR A 52 1.88 -6.47 21.29
C TYR A 52 3.03 -7.01 22.12
N ASP A 53 3.90 -6.12 22.60
CA ASP A 53 4.97 -6.44 23.54
C ASP A 53 4.65 -5.79 24.90
N THR A 54 4.29 -6.63 25.88
CA THR A 54 3.98 -6.18 27.24
C THR A 54 5.23 -5.88 28.08
N THR A 55 6.43 -6.22 27.58
CA THR A 55 7.69 -5.90 28.26
C THR A 55 8.16 -4.48 27.94
N LEU A 56 7.87 -4.00 26.73
CA LEU A 56 8.26 -2.66 26.25
C LEU A 56 7.17 -1.61 26.49
N VAL A 57 5.90 -2.02 26.43
CA VAL A 57 4.74 -1.11 26.45
C VAL A 57 3.77 -1.52 27.55
N SER A 58 3.20 -0.54 28.25
CA SER A 58 2.25 -0.83 29.32
C SER A 58 1.01 -1.57 28.81
N ILE A 59 0.45 -2.44 29.67
CA ILE A 59 -0.74 -3.22 29.36
C ILE A 59 -1.92 -2.30 29.00
N ASP A 60 -2.06 -1.18 29.71
CA ASP A 60 -3.11 -0.19 29.44
C ASP A 60 -2.98 0.41 28.03
N CYS A 61 -1.75 0.72 27.59
CA CYS A 61 -1.49 1.24 26.25
C CYS A 61 -1.83 0.21 25.17
N ASN A 62 -1.38 -1.04 25.35
CA ASN A 62 -1.67 -2.13 24.43
C ASN A 62 -3.18 -2.41 24.34
N SER A 63 -3.87 -2.38 25.48
CA SER A 63 -5.33 -2.50 25.55
C SER A 63 -6.04 -1.34 24.83
N ALA A 64 -5.57 -0.11 25.01
CA ALA A 64 -6.11 1.04 24.30
C ALA A 64 -5.94 0.91 22.78
N ILE A 65 -4.75 0.52 22.30
CA ILE A 65 -4.51 0.28 20.88
C ILE A 65 -5.44 -0.82 20.33
N ALA A 66 -5.63 -1.90 21.08
CA ALA A 66 -6.52 -2.99 20.69
C ALA A 66 -7.97 -2.52 20.49
N GLN A 67 -8.47 -1.65 21.37
CA GLN A 67 -9.83 -1.10 21.25
C GLN A 67 -10.04 -0.21 20.00
N PHE A 68 -8.98 0.44 19.49
CA PHE A 68 -9.04 1.14 18.20
C PHE A 68 -8.92 0.18 17.01
N LEU A 69 -8.12 -0.88 17.16
CA LEU A 69 -7.84 -1.87 16.13
C LEU A 69 -8.78 -3.09 16.20
N GLU A 70 -9.96 -2.90 16.78
CA GLU A 70 -10.98 -3.93 16.80
C GLU A 70 -11.49 -4.19 15.38
N PHE A 71 -11.57 -5.46 15.02
CA PHE A 71 -11.83 -5.87 13.65
C PHE A 71 -13.27 -5.53 13.26
N TYR A 72 -14.21 -5.73 14.18
CA TYR A 72 -15.62 -5.42 13.98
C TYR A 72 -15.94 -3.98 14.39
N PRO A 73 -16.49 -3.15 13.48
CA PRO A 73 -16.80 -1.75 13.79
C PRO A 73 -17.73 -1.56 14.99
N CYS A 74 -18.67 -2.48 15.25
CA CYS A 74 -19.60 -2.37 16.38
C CYS A 74 -18.96 -2.63 17.76
N GLN A 75 -17.78 -3.26 17.79
CA GLN A 75 -17.02 -3.51 19.02
C GLN A 75 -15.87 -2.51 19.20
N ARG A 76 -15.55 -1.75 18.15
CA ARG A 76 -14.55 -0.68 18.14
C ARG A 76 -15.05 0.53 18.93
N ILE A 77 -14.12 1.36 19.38
CA ILE A 77 -14.39 2.71 19.90
C ILE A 77 -15.31 3.47 18.95
N ARG A 78 -16.38 4.04 19.50
CA ARG A 78 -17.44 4.71 18.74
C ARG A 78 -17.27 6.21 18.73
N ASP A 79 -16.91 6.78 19.88
CA ASP A 79 -16.78 8.22 20.05
C ASP A 79 -15.61 8.58 20.98
N SER A 80 -15.36 9.88 21.12
CA SER A 80 -14.32 10.40 22.01
C SER A 80 -14.55 10.07 23.48
N SER A 81 -15.80 9.89 23.90
CA SER A 81 -16.13 9.57 25.30
C SER A 81 -15.61 8.19 25.67
N ASP A 82 -15.70 7.22 24.75
CA ASP A 82 -15.15 5.89 24.94
C ASP A 82 -13.62 5.90 25.07
N VAL A 83 -12.93 6.78 24.34
CA VAL A 83 -11.47 6.97 24.47
C VAL A 83 -11.09 7.37 25.90
N PHE A 84 -11.78 8.35 26.47
CA PHE A 84 -11.47 8.85 27.82
C PHE A 84 -11.84 7.87 28.94
N LYS A 85 -12.66 6.85 28.67
CA LYS A 85 -12.95 5.76 29.63
C LYS A 85 -11.82 4.74 29.74
N LEU A 86 -10.91 4.69 28.76
CA LEU A 86 -9.82 3.72 28.76
C LEU A 86 -8.83 4.01 29.90
N PRO A 87 -8.32 2.97 30.59
CA PRO A 87 -7.34 3.13 31.66
C PRO A 87 -6.10 3.95 31.24
N TYR A 88 -5.65 3.78 29.99
CA TYR A 88 -4.49 4.48 29.45
C TYR A 88 -4.65 6.01 29.42
N PHE A 89 -5.88 6.49 29.17
CA PHE A 89 -6.18 7.92 29.10
C PHE A 89 -6.76 8.46 30.40
N LYS A 90 -6.73 7.68 31.48
CA LYS A 90 -7.21 8.13 32.79
C LYS A 90 -6.46 9.39 33.24
N GLY A 91 -7.21 10.43 33.56
CA GLY A 91 -6.67 11.74 33.95
C GLY A 91 -6.57 12.75 32.81
N TYR A 92 -6.74 12.31 31.56
CA TYR A 92 -6.95 13.20 30.43
C TYR A 92 -8.45 13.40 30.19
N THR A 93 -8.84 14.65 29.97
CA THR A 93 -10.20 15.04 29.62
C THR A 93 -10.14 15.92 28.38
N SER A 94 -11.29 16.10 27.72
CA SER A 94 -11.38 17.06 26.61
C SER A 94 -10.85 18.45 27.01
N ALA A 95 -11.17 18.91 28.23
CA ALA A 95 -10.70 20.19 28.74
C ALA A 95 -9.16 20.24 28.92
N SER A 96 -8.56 19.18 29.49
CA SER A 96 -7.10 19.16 29.67
C SER A 96 -6.35 19.07 28.34
N LEU A 97 -6.86 18.30 27.36
CA LEU A 97 -6.29 18.25 26.01
C LEU A 97 -6.40 19.59 25.29
N HIS A 98 -7.54 20.27 25.39
CA HIS A 98 -7.71 21.61 24.82
C HIS A 98 -6.70 22.61 25.41
N GLN A 99 -6.43 22.51 26.71
CA GLN A 99 -5.43 23.35 27.36
C GLN A 99 -4.02 23.03 26.84
N MET A 100 -3.64 21.74 26.80
CA MET A 100 -2.34 21.31 26.26
C MET A 100 -2.11 21.78 24.83
N TYR A 101 -3.14 21.71 23.98
CA TYR A 101 -3.04 22.20 22.60
C TYR A 101 -2.80 23.71 22.51
N ARG A 102 -3.45 24.50 23.37
CA ARG A 102 -3.18 25.95 23.46
C ARG A 102 -1.75 26.20 23.93
N ASP A 103 -1.31 25.48 24.94
CA ASP A 103 0.03 25.63 25.50
C ASP A 103 1.11 25.26 24.46
N HIS A 104 0.86 24.25 23.62
CA HIS A 104 1.72 23.93 22.48
C HIS A 104 1.78 25.06 21.45
N LYS A 105 0.63 25.63 21.06
CA LYS A 105 0.60 26.80 20.16
C LYS A 105 1.36 28.00 20.71
N ASN A 106 1.38 28.13 22.03
CA ASN A 106 2.10 29.19 22.73
C ASN A 106 3.59 28.85 22.94
N GLY A 107 4.08 27.71 22.43
CA GLY A 107 5.48 27.28 22.51
C GLY A 107 5.90 26.69 23.85
N ALA A 108 4.95 26.44 24.77
CA ALA A 108 5.26 25.88 26.10
C ALA A 108 5.51 24.36 26.05
N PHE A 109 4.92 23.66 25.07
CA PHE A 109 5.22 22.25 24.80
C PHE A 109 6.31 22.13 23.71
N LYS A 110 7.52 21.77 24.12
CA LYS A 110 8.63 21.48 23.21
C LYS A 110 8.52 20.04 22.71
N VAL A 111 8.24 19.88 21.42
CA VAL A 111 8.39 18.59 20.74
C VAL A 111 9.88 18.26 20.74
N PRO A 112 10.30 17.05 21.14
CA PRO A 112 11.70 16.62 21.03
C PRO A 112 12.21 16.78 19.59
N ASP A 113 13.46 17.19 19.42
CA ASP A 113 14.07 17.37 18.10
C ASP A 113 13.95 16.09 17.22
N HIS A 114 13.85 16.31 15.91
CA HIS A 114 13.36 15.43 14.82
C HIS A 114 13.77 13.95 14.77
N ASP A 115 14.62 13.41 15.63
CA ASP A 115 15.13 12.03 15.51
C ASP A 115 14.74 11.08 16.66
N PHE A 116 13.95 11.51 17.64
CA PHE A 116 13.71 10.71 18.85
C PHE A 116 13.10 9.32 18.60
N PHE A 117 12.29 9.15 17.55
CA PHE A 117 11.66 7.86 17.22
C PHE A 117 12.09 7.29 15.85
N GLY A 118 13.01 7.96 15.15
CA GLY A 118 13.35 7.61 13.76
C GLY A 118 12.19 7.70 12.75
N LEU A 119 11.01 8.18 13.19
CA LEU A 119 9.81 8.32 12.36
C LEU A 119 10.06 9.28 11.20
N THR A 120 10.86 10.34 11.41
CA THR A 120 11.16 11.32 10.37
C THR A 120 11.87 10.72 9.16
N ARG A 121 12.70 9.67 9.32
CA ARG A 121 13.28 8.97 8.15
C ARG A 121 12.24 8.17 7.35
N LYS A 122 11.19 7.67 8.00
CA LYS A 122 10.10 6.94 7.34
C LYS A 122 9.14 7.87 6.60
N TYR A 123 8.89 9.05 7.15
CA TYR A 123 7.92 10.01 6.59
C TYR A 123 8.55 11.19 5.82
N ASP A 124 9.88 11.32 5.80
CA ASP A 124 10.53 12.30 4.93
C ASP A 124 10.38 11.87 3.48
N GLN A 125 9.40 12.49 2.82
CA GLN A 125 9.12 12.29 1.40
C GLN A 125 10.36 12.52 0.53
N ARG A 126 11.28 13.40 0.93
CA ARG A 126 12.53 13.64 0.17
C ARG A 126 13.46 12.44 0.25
N ALA A 127 13.62 11.84 1.43
CA ALA A 127 14.42 10.64 1.62
C ALA A 127 13.82 9.43 0.89
N VAL A 128 12.48 9.26 0.97
CA VAL A 128 11.77 8.17 0.28
C VAL A 128 11.90 8.31 -1.24
N LEU A 129 11.66 9.50 -1.80
CA LEU A 129 11.79 9.75 -3.24
C LEU A 129 13.22 9.55 -3.74
N ALA A 130 14.23 9.93 -2.95
CA ALA A 130 15.63 9.70 -3.30
C ALA A 130 15.97 8.20 -3.36
N LEU A 131 15.48 7.41 -2.41
CA LEU A 131 15.66 5.95 -2.40
C LEU A 131 14.91 5.27 -3.55
N GLU A 132 13.68 5.70 -3.85
CA GLU A 132 12.92 5.20 -5.00
C GLU A 132 13.62 5.53 -6.32
N TYR A 133 14.17 6.74 -6.45
CA TYR A 133 14.94 7.15 -7.62
C TYR A 133 16.20 6.29 -7.80
N GLN A 134 16.97 6.06 -6.74
CA GLN A 134 18.15 5.18 -6.79
C GLN A 134 17.79 3.73 -7.15
N ASN A 135 16.71 3.20 -6.56
CA ASN A 135 16.20 1.87 -6.87
C ASN A 135 15.72 1.76 -8.32
N TRP A 136 15.04 2.78 -8.84
CA TRP A 136 14.61 2.85 -10.22
C TRP A 136 15.79 2.93 -11.20
N SER A 137 16.82 3.76 -10.90
CA SER A 137 18.05 3.85 -11.70
C SER A 137 18.74 2.49 -11.77
N SER A 138 18.91 1.83 -10.61
CA SER A 138 19.52 0.50 -10.52
C SER A 138 18.78 -0.55 -11.36
N ARG A 139 17.43 -0.51 -11.39
CA ARG A 139 16.62 -1.40 -12.26
C ARG A 139 16.81 -1.09 -13.74
N LYS A 140 16.96 0.18 -14.11
CA LYS A 140 17.25 0.58 -15.50
C LYS A 140 18.61 0.08 -15.96
N ASP A 141 19.64 0.26 -15.13
CA ASP A 141 21.00 -0.18 -15.45
C ASP A 141 21.08 -1.69 -15.57
N LYS A 142 20.40 -2.43 -14.68
CA LYS A 142 20.28 -3.89 -14.77
C LYS A 142 19.59 -4.35 -16.06
N ARG A 143 18.49 -3.71 -16.47
CA ARG A 143 17.82 -4.04 -17.75
C ARG A 143 18.70 -3.73 -18.95
N ARG A 144 19.49 -2.66 -18.90
CA ARG A 144 20.42 -2.26 -19.96
C ARG A 144 21.58 -3.25 -20.07
N SER A 145 22.13 -3.70 -18.95
CA SER A 145 23.19 -4.72 -18.92
C SER A 145 22.68 -6.08 -19.38
N GLU A 146 21.47 -6.49 -19.00
CA GLU A 146 20.85 -7.74 -19.47
C GLU A 146 20.60 -7.73 -20.99
N LYS A 147 20.10 -6.61 -21.54
CA LYS A 147 19.95 -6.44 -23.00
C LYS A 147 21.30 -6.46 -23.71
N SER A 148 22.30 -5.77 -23.18
CA SER A 148 23.66 -5.78 -23.71
C SER A 148 24.24 -7.19 -23.70
N ASN A 149 24.12 -7.92 -22.60
CA ASN A 149 24.61 -9.29 -22.47
C ASN A 149 23.91 -10.25 -23.44
N ARG A 150 22.60 -10.08 -23.66
CA ARG A 150 21.85 -10.87 -24.62
C ARG A 150 22.27 -10.56 -26.07
N ALA A 151 22.53 -9.29 -26.39
CA ALA A 151 23.05 -8.88 -27.69
C ALA A 151 24.47 -9.43 -27.93
N THR A 152 25.37 -9.31 -26.96
CA THR A 152 26.73 -9.88 -27.05
C THR A 152 26.69 -11.40 -27.19
N LYS A 153 25.81 -12.09 -26.45
CA LYS A 153 25.62 -13.54 -26.57
C LYS A 153 25.09 -13.94 -27.95
N LEU A 154 24.20 -13.15 -28.53
CA LEU A 154 23.65 -13.37 -29.87
C LEU A 154 24.73 -13.14 -30.95
N MET A 155 25.50 -12.06 -30.84
CA MET A 155 26.60 -11.76 -31.76
C MET A 155 27.69 -12.83 -31.74
N ASN A 156 28.09 -13.32 -30.56
CA ASN A 156 29.06 -14.41 -30.44
C ASN A 156 28.52 -15.73 -31.01
N THR A 157 27.21 -15.96 -30.90
CA THR A 157 26.55 -17.13 -31.49
C THR A 157 26.56 -17.04 -33.01
N ILE A 158 26.22 -15.88 -33.59
CA ILE A 158 26.22 -15.63 -35.04
C ILE A 158 27.65 -15.72 -35.61
N ALA A 159 28.66 -15.16 -34.93
CA ALA A 159 30.05 -15.26 -35.32
C ALA A 159 30.54 -16.73 -35.41
N GLY A 160 30.03 -17.61 -34.54
CA GLY A 160 30.29 -19.06 -34.60
C GLY A 160 29.74 -19.76 -35.84
N TYR A 161 28.73 -19.20 -36.52
CA TYR A 161 28.16 -19.74 -37.76
C TYR A 161 28.81 -19.17 -39.04
N GLY A 162 29.59 -18.08 -38.94
CA GLY A 162 30.24 -17.43 -40.09
C GLY A 162 31.37 -18.24 -40.76
N GLY A 163 31.83 -19.33 -40.14
CA GLY A 163 32.87 -20.21 -40.69
C GLY A 163 32.40 -21.28 -41.68
N LYS A 164 31.09 -21.36 -42.00
CA LYS A 164 30.53 -22.42 -42.88
C LYS A 164 29.65 -21.89 -44.03
N LEU A 165 29.96 -20.73 -44.59
CA LEU A 165 29.27 -20.21 -45.77
C LEU A 165 30.26 -19.83 -46.88
N ASN A 166 31.00 -20.83 -47.37
CA ASN A 166 31.71 -20.73 -48.64
C ASN A 166 31.29 -21.95 -49.48
N GLY A 167 30.19 -21.84 -50.22
CA GLY A 167 29.76 -22.98 -51.03
C GLY A 167 28.41 -22.92 -51.76
N TYR A 168 27.53 -21.96 -51.50
CA TYR A 168 26.22 -21.94 -52.17
C TYR A 168 25.80 -20.52 -52.57
N PHE A 169 26.56 -19.91 -53.47
CA PHE A 169 26.10 -18.78 -54.29
C PHE A 169 25.92 -19.28 -55.74
N ARG A 170 24.71 -19.70 -56.08
CA ARG A 170 24.19 -19.65 -57.46
C ARG A 170 22.68 -19.45 -57.41
N HIS A 171 22.25 -18.25 -57.76
CA HIS A 171 20.86 -17.94 -58.05
C HIS A 171 20.40 -18.66 -59.33
N PRO A 172 19.09 -18.89 -59.46
CA PRO A 172 18.42 -18.35 -60.63
C PRO A 172 17.17 -17.53 -60.25
N HIS A 173 16.95 -16.48 -61.04
CA HIS A 173 15.85 -15.52 -60.97
C HIS A 173 14.46 -16.17 -61.12
N ARG A 174 13.47 -15.68 -60.37
CA ARG A 174 12.05 -15.70 -60.78
C ARG A 174 11.32 -14.44 -60.23
N PRO A 175 10.49 -13.73 -61.02
CA PRO A 175 9.94 -12.41 -60.65
C PRO A 175 8.65 -12.48 -59.83
N LEU A 176 8.30 -11.31 -59.26
CA LEU A 176 7.18 -10.99 -58.37
C LEU A 176 5.81 -11.50 -58.84
N ALA A 177 5.00 -11.94 -57.88
CA ALA A 177 3.54 -12.05 -57.99
C ALA A 177 2.87 -11.58 -56.68
N ASP A 178 1.72 -10.96 -56.85
CA ASP A 178 1.04 -10.03 -55.95
C ASP A 178 0.50 -10.62 -54.63
N VAL A 179 0.52 -9.82 -53.57
CA VAL A 179 -0.14 -10.08 -52.29
C VAL A 179 -1.46 -9.31 -52.24
N PRO A 180 -2.64 -9.96 -52.13
CA PRO A 180 -3.89 -9.27 -51.87
C PRO A 180 -3.99 -8.87 -50.39
N THR A 181 -4.42 -7.64 -50.21
CA THR A 181 -4.78 -6.95 -48.97
C THR A 181 -6.10 -7.50 -48.41
N THR A 182 -6.14 -7.83 -47.11
CA THR A 182 -7.27 -7.60 -46.17
C THR A 182 -7.03 -8.42 -44.90
N ASP A 183 -6.89 -7.77 -43.73
CA ASP A 183 -7.86 -7.98 -42.64
C ASP A 183 -7.69 -6.92 -41.53
N THR A 184 -8.51 -5.88 -41.61
CA THR A 184 -8.59 -4.79 -40.64
C THR A 184 -9.86 -4.96 -39.79
N GLN A 185 -10.09 -6.17 -39.25
CA GLN A 185 -11.31 -6.51 -38.49
C GLN A 185 -11.03 -7.32 -37.20
N LEU A 186 -10.04 -6.90 -36.40
CA LEU A 186 -9.82 -7.46 -35.05
C LEU A 186 -9.50 -6.39 -34.00
N PHE A 187 -10.22 -5.26 -34.00
CA PHE A 187 -10.05 -4.24 -32.95
C PHE A 187 -11.33 -3.52 -32.48
N LYS A 188 -12.54 -4.01 -32.80
CA LYS A 188 -13.81 -3.31 -32.49
C LYS A 188 -14.82 -4.04 -31.61
N THR A 189 -14.46 -5.16 -30.98
CA THR A 189 -15.41 -5.95 -30.16
C THR A 189 -15.13 -5.99 -28.65
N TYR A 190 -14.28 -5.10 -28.12
CA TYR A 190 -13.96 -5.10 -26.67
C TYR A 190 -14.51 -3.91 -25.86
N VAL A 191 -15.25 -2.97 -26.46
CA VAL A 191 -15.68 -1.73 -25.74
C VAL A 191 -17.19 -1.47 -25.87
N HIS A 192 -18.03 -2.51 -25.77
CA HIS A 192 -19.49 -2.33 -25.76
C HIS A 192 -20.24 -3.43 -25.00
N SER A 193 -19.95 -3.60 -23.71
CA SER A 193 -20.90 -4.22 -22.78
C SER A 193 -20.55 -3.91 -21.33
N HIS A 194 -21.34 -3.00 -20.72
CA HIS A 194 -21.84 -3.01 -19.33
C HIS A 194 -21.94 -1.56 -18.80
N SER A 195 -23.07 -0.93 -19.14
CA SER A 195 -23.61 0.27 -18.49
C SER A 195 -25.13 0.18 -18.57
N THR A 196 -25.79 0.12 -17.42
CA THR A 196 -27.18 0.50 -17.07
C THR A 196 -27.47 -0.17 -15.71
N ASP A 197 -27.50 0.60 -14.62
CA ASP A 197 -28.71 1.11 -13.92
C ASP A 197 -29.02 0.20 -12.73
N SER A 198 -29.47 0.62 -11.54
CA SER A 198 -30.11 1.85 -11.09
C SER A 198 -30.17 1.85 -9.54
N ASP A 199 -30.46 3.03 -8.98
CA ASP A 199 -30.71 3.37 -7.56
C ASP A 199 -31.66 2.43 -6.80
N GLU A 200 -31.42 2.26 -5.49
CA GLU A 200 -32.47 2.39 -4.46
C GLU A 200 -31.88 2.52 -3.03
N THR A 201 -32.33 3.55 -2.34
CA THR A 201 -32.16 3.82 -0.90
C THR A 201 -33.05 2.91 -0.06
N LEU A 202 -32.55 2.37 1.06
CA LEU A 202 -33.16 2.41 2.41
C LEU A 202 -32.44 1.51 3.44
N GLN A 203 -32.41 2.02 4.67
CA GLN A 203 -32.29 1.33 5.97
C GLN A 203 -30.92 0.84 6.45
N ASN A 204 -30.32 1.72 7.26
CA ASN A 204 -29.59 1.38 8.48
C ASN A 204 -30.41 0.39 9.32
N ASP A 205 -29.86 -0.80 9.61
CA ASP A 205 -30.02 -1.57 10.87
C ASP A 205 -29.37 -2.96 10.80
N ASP A 206 -28.13 -3.11 10.29
CA ASP A 206 -27.42 -4.42 10.29
C ASP A 206 -25.89 -4.29 10.45
N LEU A 207 -25.43 -3.41 11.33
CA LEU A 207 -23.99 -3.17 11.55
C LEU A 207 -23.30 -4.17 12.51
N CYS A 208 -23.91 -5.30 12.85
CA CYS A 208 -23.30 -6.22 13.82
C CYS A 208 -23.52 -7.72 13.54
N THR A 209 -23.80 -8.12 12.28
CA THR A 209 -23.86 -9.55 11.92
C THR A 209 -22.82 -9.94 10.87
N LEU A 210 -22.07 -10.99 11.24
CA LEU A 210 -20.96 -11.71 10.59
C LEU A 210 -19.56 -11.26 11.00
#